data_AF-A0A7V5MJ18-F1
#
_entry.id   AF-A0A7V5MJ18-F1
#
_cell.length_a   1.000
_cell.length_b   1.000
_cell.length_c   1.000
_cell.angle_alpha   90.00
_cell.angle_beta   90.00
_cell.angle_gamma   90.00
#
_symmetry.space_group_name_H-M   'P 1'
#
loop_
_entity.id
_entity.type
_entity.pdbx_description
1 polymer ?
#
loop_
_entity_poly.entity_id
_entity_poly.type
_entity_poly.pdbx_seq_one_letter_code
_entity_poly.pdbx_strand_id
1 'polypeptide(L)'
;MTKFTKLALAALLGMAVMTTTASADAAKGQKLYSKKLKEACGMSGADFAAKHSQDEWEEINDAGKMGEEIGKICNGAELKEKLIPHVYDFAYEYANDSGNVPSC
;
A
#
# COMPACT_ATOMS: atom_id res chain seq x y z
N MET A 1 6.61 18.39 39.42
CA MET A 1 6.29 18.25 37.98
C MET A 1 7.27 19.09 37.20
N THR A 2 8.13 18.48 36.37
CA THR A 2 8.60 18.98 35.07
C THR A 2 9.75 18.10 34.56
N LYS A 3 9.68 17.72 33.28
CA LYS A 3 10.78 17.36 32.37
C LYS A 3 11.13 15.88 32.14
N PHE A 4 10.14 14.99 32.26
CA PHE A 4 10.01 13.83 31.35
C PHE A 4 10.02 14.23 29.85
N THR A 5 9.90 15.53 29.56
CA THR A 5 9.89 16.18 28.25
C THR A 5 11.23 16.15 27.49
N LYS A 6 12.33 15.64 28.06
CA LYS A 6 13.64 15.60 27.36
C LYS A 6 13.92 14.29 26.60
N LEU A 7 13.12 13.24 26.81
CA LEU A 7 13.31 11.95 26.14
C LEU A 7 12.41 11.74 24.92
N ALA A 8 11.45 12.62 24.68
CA ALA A 8 10.48 12.49 23.58
C ALA A 8 10.92 13.12 22.25
N LEU A 9 12.09 13.78 22.18
CA LEU A 9 12.50 14.56 21.00
C LEU A 9 13.69 13.97 20.21
N ALA A 10 14.10 12.74 20.51
CA ALA A 10 15.20 12.07 19.79
C ALA A 10 14.75 10.82 19.02
N ALA A 11 13.46 10.48 19.03
CA ALA A 11 12.91 9.34 18.29
C ALA A 11 12.20 9.74 16.97
N LEU A 12 12.17 11.03 16.63
CA LEU A 12 11.57 11.54 15.38
C LEU A 12 12.58 11.73 14.25
N LEU A 13 13.65 10.92 14.25
CA LEU A 13 14.43 10.65 13.05
C LEU A 13 14.07 9.23 12.60
N GLY A 14 12.77 8.99 12.46
CA GLY A 14 12.25 7.83 11.75
C GLY A 14 12.75 7.93 10.32
N MET A 15 13.64 7.01 10.00
CA MET A 15 14.08 6.59 8.67
C MET A 15 13.17 7.08 7.53
N ALA A 16 13.49 8.26 6.98
CA ALA A 16 13.19 8.55 5.59
C ALA A 16 14.15 7.73 4.72
N VAL A 17 14.02 6.41 4.74
CA VAL A 17 14.58 5.60 3.66
C VAL A 17 13.61 5.81 2.52
N MET A 18 13.87 6.82 1.69
CA MET A 18 13.31 6.83 0.35
C MET A 18 13.96 5.66 -0.39
N THR A 19 13.43 4.45 -0.19
CA THR A 19 13.75 3.31 -1.04
C THR A 19 13.23 3.69 -2.41
N THR A 20 14.14 4.04 -3.32
CA THR A 20 13.81 4.16 -4.73
C THR A 20 13.24 2.81 -5.15
N THR A 21 11.91 2.70 -5.30
CA THR A 21 11.26 1.48 -5.76
C THR A 21 11.84 1.17 -7.13
N ALA A 22 12.53 0.03 -7.22
CA ALA A 22 13.10 -0.44 -8.46
C ALA A 22 11.95 -0.83 -9.42
N SER A 23 11.42 0.16 -10.15
CA SER A 23 10.54 0.04 -11.32
C SER A 23 9.40 -1.00 -11.21
N ALA A 24 8.64 -1.00 -10.12
CA ALA A 24 7.24 -1.35 -10.22
C ALA A 24 6.46 -0.05 -10.57
N ASP A 25 5.33 -0.22 -11.26
CA ASP A 25 4.67 0.85 -12.00
C ASP A 25 3.23 0.93 -11.47
N ALA A 26 2.92 1.99 -10.74
CA ALA A 26 1.60 2.21 -10.16
C ALA A 26 0.49 2.22 -11.23
N ALA A 27 0.76 2.70 -12.45
CA ALA A 27 -0.21 2.65 -13.55
C ALA A 27 -0.40 1.21 -14.06
N LYS A 28 0.66 0.40 -14.09
CA LYS A 28 0.56 -1.04 -14.35
C LYS A 28 -0.22 -1.76 -13.26
N GLY A 29 0.01 -1.40 -11.99
CA GLY A 29 -0.74 -1.87 -10.83
C GLY A 29 -2.23 -1.55 -10.92
N GLN A 30 -2.57 -0.30 -11.21
CA GLN A 30 -3.95 0.17 -11.43
C GLN A 30 -4.63 -0.63 -12.55
N LYS A 31 -3.92 -0.87 -13.66
CA LYS A 31 -4.43 -1.69 -14.78
C LYS A 31 -4.61 -3.15 -14.40
N LEU A 32 -3.73 -3.70 -13.56
CA LEU A 32 -3.84 -5.06 -13.04
C LEU A 32 -5.04 -5.19 -12.11
N TYR A 33 -5.19 -4.26 -11.15
CA TYR A 33 -6.36 -4.20 -10.28
C TYR A 33 -7.65 -4.19 -11.09
N SER A 34 -7.75 -3.26 -12.05
CA SER A 34 -8.95 -3.11 -12.90
C SER A 34 -9.31 -4.38 -13.68
N LYS A 35 -8.31 -5.17 -14.10
CA LYS A 35 -8.52 -6.38 -14.94
C LYS A 35 -8.64 -7.69 -14.16
N LYS A 36 -8.13 -7.74 -12.93
CA LYS A 36 -7.96 -8.99 -12.17
C LYS A 36 -8.66 -9.00 -10.83
N LEU A 37 -8.80 -7.84 -10.20
CA LEU A 37 -9.27 -7.73 -8.82
C LEU A 37 -10.60 -6.99 -8.73
N LYS A 38 -10.83 -5.95 -9.54
CA LYS A 38 -12.02 -5.07 -9.45
C LYS A 38 -13.36 -5.81 -9.35
N GLU A 39 -13.57 -6.84 -10.16
CA GLU A 39 -14.80 -7.64 -10.13
C GLU A 39 -14.96 -8.41 -8.82
N ALA A 40 -13.88 -9.04 -8.33
CA ALA A 40 -13.89 -9.79 -7.07
C ALA A 40 -13.95 -8.87 -5.84
N CYS A 41 -13.27 -7.71 -5.87
CA CYS A 41 -13.29 -6.73 -4.79
C CYS A 41 -14.62 -5.97 -4.68
N GLY A 42 -15.35 -5.81 -5.80
CA GLY A 42 -16.60 -5.04 -5.83
C GLY A 42 -16.44 -3.55 -5.53
N MET A 43 -15.21 -3.01 -5.60
CA MET A 43 -14.89 -1.61 -5.28
C MET A 43 -13.92 -0.98 -6.28
N SER A 44 -13.81 0.36 -6.28
CA SER A 44 -12.88 1.06 -7.16
C SER A 44 -11.43 0.81 -6.76
N GLY A 45 -10.49 1.13 -7.66
CA GLY A 45 -9.06 1.04 -7.34
C GLY A 45 -8.65 2.03 -6.25
N ALA A 46 -9.25 3.23 -6.25
CA ALA A 46 -9.05 4.21 -5.18
C ALA A 46 -9.53 3.67 -3.83
N ASP A 47 -10.74 3.08 -3.77
CA ASP A 47 -11.27 2.52 -2.51
C ASP A 47 -10.44 1.35 -1.99
N PHE A 48 -9.81 0.59 -2.89
CA PHE A 48 -8.87 -0.47 -2.54
C PHE A 48 -7.56 0.11 -1.99
N ALA A 49 -6.94 1.04 -2.70
CA ALA A 49 -5.68 1.64 -2.27
C ALA A 49 -5.84 2.38 -0.93
N ALA A 50 -6.98 3.04 -0.72
CA ALA A 50 -7.30 3.73 0.53
C ALA A 50 -7.64 2.81 1.72
N LYS A 51 -7.58 1.47 1.58
CA LYS A 51 -7.83 0.55 2.71
C LYS A 51 -6.80 0.65 3.82
N HIS A 52 -5.57 0.99 3.46
CA HIS A 52 -4.44 1.11 4.36
C HIS A 52 -3.67 2.41 4.07
N SER A 53 -2.91 2.87 5.06
CA SER A 53 -1.92 3.94 4.89
C SER A 53 -0.69 3.44 4.14
N GLN A 54 0.22 4.35 3.76
CA GLN A 54 1.51 4.00 3.16
C GLN A 54 2.31 3.07 4.07
N ASP A 55 2.43 3.43 5.35
CA ASP A 55 3.14 2.64 6.36
C ASP A 55 2.51 1.24 6.53
N GLU A 56 1.18 1.16 6.59
CA GLU A 56 0.47 -0.13 6.72
C GLU A 56 0.68 -1.01 5.48
N TRP A 57 0.60 -0.43 4.27
CA TRP A 57 0.89 -1.16 3.03
C TRP A 57 2.33 -1.66 2.96
N GLU A 58 3.29 -0.85 3.39
CA GLU A 58 4.71 -1.22 3.47
C GLU A 58 4.90 -2.39 4.45
N GLU A 59 4.34 -2.32 5.66
CA GLU A 59 4.40 -3.40 6.64
C GLU A 59 3.80 -4.72 6.11
N ILE A 60 2.67 -4.66 5.42
CA ILE A 60 2.02 -5.84 4.81
C ILE A 60 2.91 -6.42 3.69
N ASN A 61 3.52 -5.57 2.87
CA ASN A 61 4.41 -5.97 1.80
C ASN A 61 5.70 -6.60 2.31
N ASP A 62 6.35 -5.98 3.29
CA ASP A 62 7.60 -6.45 3.90
C ASP A 62 7.40 -7.77 4.66
N ALA A 63 6.21 -7.98 5.23
CA ALA A 63 5.83 -9.27 5.81
C ALA A 63 5.54 -10.37 4.76
N GLY A 64 5.56 -10.05 3.45
CA GLY A 64 5.22 -10.97 2.37
C GLY A 64 3.73 -11.32 2.31
N LYS A 65 2.86 -10.50 2.92
CA LYS A 65 1.43 -10.80 3.14
C LYS A 65 0.48 -10.13 2.15
N MET A 66 0.99 -9.39 1.17
CA MET A 66 0.13 -8.68 0.21
C MET A 66 -0.89 -9.56 -0.51
N GLY A 67 -0.52 -10.78 -0.90
CA GLY A 67 -1.46 -11.71 -1.53
C GLY A 67 -2.61 -12.12 -0.60
N GLU A 68 -2.30 -12.37 0.68
CA GLU A 68 -3.29 -12.70 1.71
C GLU A 68 -4.23 -11.52 1.97
N GLU A 69 -3.67 -10.31 2.07
CA GLU A 69 -4.44 -9.11 2.34
C GLU A 69 -5.37 -8.75 1.17
N ILE A 70 -4.88 -8.85 -0.07
CA ILE A 70 -5.72 -8.74 -1.27
C ILE A 70 -6.85 -9.77 -1.22
N GLY A 71 -6.57 -11.01 -0.83
CA GLY A 71 -7.58 -12.04 -0.65
C GLY A 71 -8.63 -11.66 0.39
N LYS A 72 -8.24 -11.09 1.53
CA LYS A 72 -9.18 -10.62 2.57
C LYS A 72 -10.07 -9.48 2.08
N ILE A 73 -9.49 -8.49 1.40
CA ILE A 73 -10.24 -7.33 0.90
C ILE A 73 -11.15 -7.72 -0.27
N CYS A 74 -10.71 -8.66 -1.11
CA CYS A 74 -11.31 -8.97 -2.39
C CYS A 74 -11.94 -10.37 -2.47
N ASN A 75 -12.59 -10.81 -1.38
CA ASN A 75 -13.41 -12.04 -1.36
C ASN A 75 -12.66 -13.30 -1.81
N GLY A 76 -11.41 -13.46 -1.41
CA GLY A 76 -10.54 -14.59 -1.74
C GLY A 76 -9.84 -14.48 -3.09
N ALA A 77 -9.81 -13.30 -3.71
CA ALA A 77 -9.08 -13.11 -4.97
C ALA A 77 -7.59 -13.39 -4.81
N GLU A 78 -7.04 -14.17 -5.74
CA GLU A 78 -5.62 -14.51 -5.77
C GLU A 78 -4.90 -13.78 -6.91
N LEU A 79 -3.69 -13.31 -6.61
CA LEU A 79 -2.82 -12.67 -7.58
C LEU A 79 -1.50 -13.46 -7.69
N LYS A 80 -1.00 -13.63 -8.91
CA LYS A 80 0.31 -14.25 -9.12
C LYS A 80 1.39 -13.43 -8.43
N GLU A 81 2.32 -14.09 -7.74
CA GLU A 81 3.41 -13.43 -6.97
C GLU A 81 4.14 -12.35 -7.77
N LYS A 82 4.48 -12.62 -9.03
CA LYS A 82 5.16 -11.66 -9.92
C LYS A 82 4.38 -10.37 -10.23
N LEU A 83 3.08 -10.34 -9.92
CA LEU A 83 2.21 -9.19 -10.13
C LEU A 83 1.96 -8.41 -8.83
N ILE A 84 2.26 -9.02 -7.67
CA ILE A 84 2.09 -8.40 -6.35
C ILE A 84 2.85 -7.08 -6.24
N PRO A 85 4.14 -6.97 -6.64
CA PRO A 85 4.87 -5.71 -6.52
C PRO A 85 4.20 -4.55 -7.27
N HIS A 86 3.58 -4.82 -8.43
CA HIS A 86 2.87 -3.78 -9.17
C HIS A 86 1.59 -3.33 -8.48
N VAL A 87 0.84 -4.26 -7.88
CA VAL A 87 -0.39 -3.93 -7.15
C VAL A 87 -0.06 -3.23 -5.84
N TYR A 88 1.03 -3.61 -5.18
CA TYR A 88 1.60 -2.89 -4.03
C TYR A 88 1.95 -1.45 -4.39
N ASP A 89 2.74 -1.20 -5.43
CA ASP A 89 3.09 0.16 -5.84
C ASP A 89 1.85 1.02 -6.11
N PHE A 90 0.81 0.43 -6.71
CA PHE A 90 -0.47 1.11 -6.87
C PHE A 90 -1.16 1.41 -5.53
N ALA A 91 -1.20 0.44 -4.62
CA ALA A 91 -1.83 0.61 -3.32
C ALA A 91 -1.11 1.66 -2.45
N TYR A 92 0.22 1.63 -2.45
CA TYR A 92 1.09 2.56 -1.74
C TYR A 92 1.04 3.97 -2.32
N GLU A 93 1.10 4.11 -3.65
CA GLU A 93 1.06 5.43 -4.32
C GLU A 93 -0.24 6.19 -4.03
N TYR A 94 -1.35 5.47 -3.88
CA TYR A 94 -2.69 6.02 -3.69
C TYR A 94 -3.32 5.64 -2.34
N ALA A 95 -2.47 5.36 -1.35
CA ALA A 95 -2.89 5.07 0.01
C ALA A 95 -3.70 6.23 0.61
N ASN A 96 -4.42 5.98 1.70
CA ASN A 96 -5.35 6.97 2.27
C ASN A 96 -4.68 8.27 2.77
N ASP A 97 -3.38 8.22 3.05
CA ASP A 97 -2.54 9.30 3.56
C ASP A 97 -1.55 9.83 2.52
N SER A 98 -1.50 9.25 1.32
CA SER A 98 -0.56 9.63 0.25
C SER A 98 -0.80 11.04 -0.31
N GLY A 99 -2.02 11.58 -0.16
CA GLY A 99 -2.43 12.83 -0.82
C GLY A 99 -2.61 12.72 -2.34
N ASN A 100 -2.36 11.54 -2.92
CA ASN A 100 -2.54 11.25 -4.33
C ASN A 100 -3.92 10.65 -4.59
N VAL A 101 -4.57 11.08 -5.67
CA VAL A 101 -5.86 10.51 -6.11
C VAL A 101 -5.67 9.91 -7.49
N PRO A 102 -5.90 8.60 -7.68
CA PRO A 102 -5.74 7.98 -8.99
C PRO A 102 -6.85 8.46 -9.92
N SER A 103 -6.51 8.73 -11.18
CA SER A 103 -7.51 8.89 -12.24
C SER A 103 -8.08 7.50 -12.58
N CYS A 104 -8.99 6.96 -11.77
CA CYS A 104 -9.55 5.61 -11.92
C CYS A 104 -11.07 5.59 -12.15
#